data_AF-A0AAW1LFK0-F1
#
_entry.id   AF-A0AAW1LFK0-F1
#
_cell.length_a   1.000
_cell.length_b   1.000
_cell.length_c   1.000
_cell.angle_alpha   90.00
_cell.angle_beta   90.00
_cell.angle_gamma   90.00
#
_symmetry.space_group_name_H-M   'P 1'
#
loop_
_entity.id
_entity.type
_entity.pdbx_description
1 polymer ?
#
loop_
_entity_poly.entity_id
_entity_poly.type
_entity_poly.pdbx_seq_one_letter_code
_entity_poly.pdbx_strand_id
1 'polypeptide(L)'
;MYNFAYQNRFKFTGECKHPDALIKSCQAPGSQFLINNQKFNITYKACEGMKETFDGVVEYVCLGDWIIGKNHYFATANTNNCEFVVVEYVCLGDWIIGKNHYFATANTKESRQDEKYRCFLKNRDDDLYLGVSITAECNTLKTVEKSPERLRITPVKSEVVQPGCRLPQNFSGEWINTANIDADVVINETHIIETSYPDEGRYRRTIYICQEQRDTRVMFARLTVEGCQKDFICFDFVPRHHNIIRYRKGLPVIIDDYSTVCSWVQFKNRIKWNYNLFLSKHPVPVRCPVAGKFNFTQRAEVPFETRILGGVTLSPRPNIYCKQNISDFSVCDTEQKEIAIDENYCLSVDYLGRPVDIYSDPDYRMKCIGFWRENLKSYMITFDDLDPFSKYRCWVYQRADLNRIFMSQAIGPFCDLNQDVFSWNHTQGAAVALDLVEYERERDQCPMHFDDGANPWGSSGDINVIVFDFFSGRLSMSNIIGPIKGLIISTALIVIFLKFT
;
A
#
# COMPACT_ATOMS: atom_id res chain seq x y z
N MET A 1 -2.36 -23.95 3.75
CA MET A 1 -2.53 -25.40 3.61
C MET A 1 -1.58 -25.75 2.50
N TYR A 2 -0.65 -26.67 2.69
CA TYR A 2 0.48 -26.84 1.77
C TYR A 2 0.39 -28.21 1.10
N ASN A 3 0.54 -28.31 -0.22
CA ASN A 3 0.74 -29.60 -0.88
C ASN A 3 2.23 -29.86 -0.94
N PHE A 4 2.58 -31.10 -0.67
CA PHE A 4 3.96 -31.52 -0.68
C PHE A 4 4.09 -32.75 -1.56
N ALA A 5 5.16 -32.75 -2.35
CA ALA A 5 5.68 -33.96 -2.94
C ALA A 5 6.73 -34.52 -1.99
N TYR A 6 6.78 -35.85 -1.85
CA TYR A 6 7.74 -36.50 -0.97
C TYR A 6 8.47 -37.60 -1.74
N GLN A 7 9.78 -37.67 -1.53
CA GLN A 7 10.63 -38.71 -2.09
C GLN A 7 11.31 -39.41 -0.92
N ASN A 8 11.06 -40.72 -0.76
CA ASN A 8 11.82 -41.53 0.19
C ASN A 8 12.81 -42.40 -0.60
N ARG A 9 14.04 -41.90 -0.78
CA ARG A 9 15.08 -42.55 -1.60
C ARG A 9 15.46 -43.96 -1.14
N PHE A 10 15.09 -44.35 0.08
CA PHE A 10 15.35 -45.68 0.64
C PHE A 10 14.19 -46.66 0.44
N LYS A 11 12.97 -46.17 0.27
CA LYS A 11 11.76 -46.99 0.05
C LYS A 11 11.35 -47.07 -1.43
N PHE A 12 11.49 -45.96 -2.14
CA PHE A 12 11.10 -45.91 -3.55
C PHE A 12 11.93 -44.90 -4.35
N THR A 13 12.12 -45.22 -5.62
CA THR A 13 12.80 -44.36 -6.58
C THR A 13 11.79 -43.43 -7.25
N GLY A 14 12.10 -42.13 -7.28
CA GLY A 14 11.22 -41.10 -7.82
C GLY A 14 10.60 -40.19 -6.76
N GLU A 15 9.90 -39.15 -7.19
CA GLU A 15 9.22 -38.18 -6.32
C GLU A 15 7.72 -38.47 -6.36
N CYS A 16 7.15 -38.85 -5.20
CA CYS A 16 5.71 -39.08 -5.10
C CYS A 16 5.02 -37.72 -4.93
N LYS A 17 4.36 -37.28 -6.01
CA LYS A 17 3.57 -36.05 -6.06
C LYS A 17 2.11 -36.39 -6.27
N HIS A 18 1.32 -36.27 -5.21
CA HIS A 18 -0.12 -36.50 -5.25
C HIS A 18 -0.87 -35.19 -4.95
N PRO A 19 -1.91 -34.81 -5.72
CA PRO A 19 -2.66 -33.56 -5.50
C PRO A 19 -3.34 -33.49 -4.12
N ASP A 20 -3.68 -34.65 -3.56
CA ASP A 20 -4.33 -34.75 -2.24
C ASP A 20 -3.34 -34.91 -1.07
N ALA A 21 -2.02 -34.89 -1.31
CA ALA A 21 -1.02 -34.86 -0.24
C ALA A 21 -0.93 -33.44 0.34
N LEU A 22 -1.42 -33.23 1.57
CA LEU A 22 -1.75 -31.90 2.10
C LEU A 22 -1.33 -31.73 3.57
N ILE A 23 -0.74 -30.60 3.92
CA ILE A 23 -0.45 -30.14 5.28
C ILE A 23 -1.46 -29.04 5.64
N LYS A 24 -2.25 -29.26 6.69
CA LYS A 24 -3.30 -28.37 7.18
C LYS A 24 -3.08 -28.01 8.66
N SER A 25 -2.50 -26.85 8.95
CA SER A 25 -2.49 -26.20 10.27
C SER A 25 -3.60 -25.15 10.37
N CYS A 26 -4.58 -25.33 11.25
CA CYS A 26 -5.61 -24.31 11.48
C CYS A 26 -5.83 -24.14 12.98
N GLN A 27 -5.87 -22.90 13.46
CA GLN A 27 -6.22 -22.59 14.84
C GLN A 27 -7.72 -22.82 15.09
N ALA A 28 -8.08 -23.37 16.26
CA ALA A 28 -9.47 -23.62 16.64
C ALA A 28 -10.10 -22.34 17.23
N PRO A 29 -11.14 -21.77 16.60
CA PRO A 29 -11.75 -20.51 17.07
C PRO A 29 -12.42 -20.71 18.45
N GLY A 30 -12.22 -19.74 19.36
CA GLY A 30 -12.81 -19.74 20.71
C GLY A 30 -12.05 -20.55 21.77
N SER A 31 -10.92 -21.17 21.43
CA SER A 31 -10.07 -21.87 22.40
C SER A 31 -9.27 -20.88 23.24
N GLN A 32 -9.58 -20.77 24.54
CA GLN A 32 -8.76 -20.05 25.52
C GLN A 32 -7.39 -20.72 25.79
N PHE A 33 -7.20 -21.93 25.28
CA PHE A 33 -5.98 -22.73 25.46
C PHE A 33 -5.08 -22.60 24.22
N LEU A 34 -3.86 -22.07 24.40
CA LEU A 34 -2.82 -21.95 23.36
C LEU A 34 -2.49 -23.28 22.66
N ILE A 35 -2.67 -24.40 23.37
CA ILE A 35 -2.31 -25.76 22.93
C ILE A 35 -3.18 -26.24 21.74
N ASN A 36 -4.43 -25.79 21.62
CA ASN A 36 -5.28 -26.16 20.48
C ASN A 36 -4.90 -25.42 19.20
N ASN A 37 -4.30 -24.23 19.32
CA ASN A 37 -3.85 -23.40 18.20
C ASN A 37 -2.46 -23.78 17.69
N GLN A 38 -1.89 -24.81 18.30
CA GLN A 38 -0.60 -25.36 18.01
C GLN A 38 -0.71 -26.63 17.12
N LYS A 39 -1.91 -27.08 16.77
CA LYS A 39 -2.10 -28.35 16.04
C LYS A 39 -2.13 -28.23 14.51
N PHE A 40 -1.63 -29.24 13.79
CA PHE A 40 -1.69 -29.34 12.34
C PHE A 40 -1.67 -30.78 11.81
N ASN A 41 -2.38 -31.01 10.72
CA ASN A 41 -2.54 -32.31 10.10
C ASN A 41 -1.67 -32.46 8.85
N ILE A 42 -0.99 -33.58 8.67
CA ILE A 42 -0.34 -33.97 7.42
C ILE A 42 -1.08 -35.17 6.82
N THR A 43 -1.52 -35.04 5.57
CA THR A 43 -2.17 -36.06 4.78
C THR A 43 -1.17 -36.57 3.75
N TYR A 44 -0.67 -37.78 3.94
CA TYR A 44 0.11 -38.53 2.96
C TYR A 44 -0.83 -39.29 2.03
N LYS A 45 -0.44 -39.37 0.75
CA LYS A 45 -1.18 -40.10 -0.27
C LYS A 45 -0.24 -40.94 -1.13
N ALA A 46 -0.63 -42.19 -1.38
CA ALA A 46 0.10 -43.10 -2.24
C ALA A 46 0.05 -42.63 -3.70
N CYS A 47 1.17 -42.80 -4.43
CA CYS A 47 1.26 -42.41 -5.83
C CYS A 47 1.09 -43.62 -6.75
N GLU A 48 0.27 -43.45 -7.79
CA GLU A 48 0.07 -44.47 -8.82
C GLU A 48 1.41 -44.84 -9.49
N GLY A 49 1.73 -46.13 -9.51
CA GLY A 49 2.97 -46.65 -10.10
C GLY A 49 4.20 -46.67 -9.18
N MET A 50 4.11 -46.15 -7.95
CA MET A 50 5.22 -46.21 -6.97
C MET A 50 4.89 -47.18 -5.82
N LYS A 51 5.56 -48.34 -5.82
CA LYS A 51 5.50 -49.30 -4.70
C LYS A 51 6.11 -48.65 -3.45
N GLU A 52 5.59 -48.99 -2.26
CA GLU A 52 6.00 -48.45 -0.94
C GLU A 52 5.64 -46.99 -0.63
N THR A 53 4.82 -46.34 -1.47
CA THR A 53 4.11 -45.11 -1.08
C THR A 53 2.91 -45.47 -0.19
N PHE A 54 2.46 -44.54 0.66
CA PHE A 54 1.47 -44.83 1.70
C PHE A 54 0.44 -43.72 1.84
N ASP A 55 -0.78 -44.12 2.20
CA ASP A 55 -1.86 -43.21 2.61
C ASP A 55 -1.85 -43.10 4.13
N GLY A 56 -1.93 -41.87 4.66
CA GLY A 56 -2.00 -41.68 6.10
C GLY A 56 -2.31 -40.26 6.51
N VAL A 57 -3.03 -40.06 7.61
CA VAL A 57 -3.29 -38.75 8.19
C VAL A 57 -2.65 -38.68 9.57
N VAL A 58 -1.91 -37.61 9.83
CA VAL A 58 -1.08 -37.42 11.02
C VAL A 58 -1.44 -36.11 11.66
N GLU A 59 -1.72 -36.07 12.97
CA GLU A 59 -1.99 -34.83 13.70
C GLU A 59 -0.81 -34.48 14.60
N TYR A 60 -0.17 -33.35 14.34
CA TYR A 60 0.89 -32.80 15.15
C TYR A 60 0.36 -31.68 16.04
N VAL A 61 0.99 -31.46 17.20
CA VAL A 61 0.70 -30.46 18.21
C VAL A 61 1.98 -29.72 18.54
N CYS A 62 2.02 -28.43 18.29
CA CYS A 62 3.15 -27.57 18.58
C CYS A 62 3.34 -27.46 20.11
N LEU A 63 4.55 -27.72 20.57
CA LEU A 63 4.98 -27.71 21.95
C LEU A 63 5.62 -26.36 22.34
N GLY A 64 5.96 -25.50 21.36
CA GLY A 64 6.52 -24.18 21.59
C GLY A 64 7.08 -23.54 20.32
N ASP A 65 7.24 -22.22 20.35
CA ASP A 65 7.81 -21.42 19.27
C ASP A 65 8.80 -20.38 19.81
N TRP A 66 9.80 -20.00 18.99
CA TRP A 66 10.72 -18.92 19.34
C TRP A 66 11.21 -18.18 18.09
N ILE A 67 11.65 -16.94 18.28
CA ILE A 67 12.07 -16.03 17.22
C ILE A 67 13.52 -15.64 17.47
N ILE A 68 14.39 -15.85 16.47
CA ILE A 68 15.78 -15.40 16.49
C ILE A 68 16.05 -14.63 15.19
N GLY A 69 16.44 -13.36 15.33
CA GLY A 69 16.67 -12.48 14.20
C GLY A 69 15.41 -12.24 13.37
N LYS A 70 15.41 -12.64 12.09
CA LYS A 70 14.27 -12.48 11.17
C LYS A 70 13.41 -13.74 11.00
N ASN A 71 13.68 -14.81 11.77
CA ASN A 71 13.07 -16.11 11.58
C ASN A 71 12.22 -16.54 12.78
N HIS A 72 11.18 -17.34 12.50
CA HIS A 72 10.21 -17.88 13.47
C HIS A 72 10.24 -19.42 13.41
N TYR A 73 10.39 -20.06 14.57
CA TYR A 73 10.55 -21.52 14.72
C TYR A 73 9.43 -22.14 15.53
N PHE A 74 9.12 -23.42 15.29
CA PHE A 74 8.07 -24.19 15.97
C PHE A 74 8.55 -25.61 16.27
N ALA A 75 8.28 -26.14 17.47
CA ALA A 75 8.53 -27.54 17.87
C ALA A 75 7.20 -28.28 18.01
N THR A 76 7.07 -29.54 17.58
CA THR A 76 5.75 -30.21 17.44
C THR A 76 5.79 -31.70 17.79
N ALA A 77 4.71 -32.27 18.35
CA ALA A 77 4.56 -33.68 18.76
C ALA A 77 3.23 -34.29 18.27
N ASN A 78 3.20 -35.55 17.88
CA ASN A 78 1.97 -36.19 17.39
C ASN A 78 1.02 -36.57 18.52
N THR A 79 -0.29 -36.44 18.30
CA THR A 79 -1.33 -36.85 19.26
C THR A 79 -2.24 -37.99 18.80
N ASN A 80 -2.11 -38.50 17.57
CA ASN A 80 -2.93 -39.60 17.09
C ASN A 80 -2.32 -40.97 17.37
N ASN A 81 -2.89 -41.63 18.39
CA ASN A 81 -2.77 -43.05 18.64
C ASN A 81 -3.73 -43.81 17.71
N CYS A 82 -3.34 -43.97 16.45
CA CYS A 82 -3.89 -45.00 15.58
C CYS A 82 -2.79 -45.51 14.64
N GLU A 83 -2.75 -46.82 14.53
CA GLU A 83 -1.65 -47.63 14.05
C GLU A 83 -1.56 -47.59 12.52
N PHE A 84 -0.78 -46.64 12.01
CA PHE A 84 -0.10 -46.70 10.71
C PHE A 84 1.29 -46.06 10.86
N VAL A 85 2.29 -46.59 10.13
CA VAL A 85 3.70 -46.17 10.24
C VAL A 85 3.85 -44.76 9.68
N VAL A 86 3.80 -43.80 10.60
CA VAL A 86 3.89 -42.37 10.39
C VAL A 86 5.20 -41.89 11.00
N VAL A 87 6.01 -41.18 10.22
CA VAL A 87 7.28 -40.61 10.69
C VAL A 87 6.97 -39.30 11.42
N GLU A 88 7.25 -39.20 12.71
CA GLU A 88 6.90 -38.05 13.55
C GLU A 88 8.15 -37.29 14.00
N TYR A 89 8.46 -36.15 13.39
CA TYR A 89 9.63 -35.36 13.82
C TYR A 89 9.28 -34.36 14.93
N VAL A 90 9.98 -34.48 16.05
CA VAL A 90 10.01 -33.51 17.15
C VAL A 90 11.27 -32.66 17.03
N CYS A 91 11.14 -31.34 16.98
CA CYS A 91 12.30 -30.45 16.95
C CYS A 91 13.04 -30.49 18.29
N LEU A 92 14.35 -30.75 18.24
CA LEU A 92 15.23 -30.77 19.41
C LEU A 92 15.99 -29.45 19.60
N GLY A 93 16.23 -28.71 18.52
CA GLY A 93 16.97 -27.45 18.55
C GLY A 93 17.46 -27.05 17.17
N ASP A 94 17.90 -25.81 17.02
CA ASP A 94 18.30 -25.23 15.76
C ASP A 94 19.45 -24.24 15.92
N TRP A 95 20.18 -23.99 14.83
CA TRP A 95 21.25 -22.99 14.79
C TRP A 95 21.50 -22.50 13.37
N ILE A 96 22.15 -21.34 13.25
CA ILE A 96 22.40 -20.68 11.96
C ILE A 96 23.91 -20.59 11.73
N ILE A 97 24.35 -20.96 10.54
CA ILE A 97 25.74 -20.77 10.09
C ILE A 97 25.69 -20.01 8.75
N GLY A 98 26.03 -18.73 8.80
CA GLY A 98 25.96 -17.85 7.62
C GLY A 98 24.52 -17.70 7.11
N LYS A 99 24.27 -18.15 5.87
CA LYS A 99 22.95 -18.13 5.21
C LYS A 99 22.13 -19.42 5.42
N ASN A 100 22.76 -20.43 6.00
CA ASN A 100 22.20 -21.75 6.19
C ASN A 100 21.60 -21.87 7.59
N HIS A 101 20.35 -22.34 7.64
CA HIS A 101 19.65 -22.64 8.88
C HIS A 101 19.55 -24.14 9.07
N TYR A 102 20.11 -24.63 10.17
CA TYR A 102 20.13 -26.03 10.55
C TYR A 102 19.13 -26.27 11.67
N PHE A 103 18.33 -27.33 11.59
CA PHE A 103 17.48 -27.75 12.70
C PHE A 103 17.53 -29.26 12.88
N ALA A 104 17.74 -29.67 14.12
CA ALA A 104 17.81 -31.07 14.54
C ALA A 104 16.44 -31.52 15.03
N THR A 105 16.06 -32.73 14.63
CA THR A 105 14.76 -33.31 14.91
C THR A 105 14.92 -34.76 15.36
N ALA A 106 13.98 -35.25 16.16
CA ALA A 106 13.90 -36.62 16.63
C ALA A 106 12.59 -37.24 16.15
N ASN A 107 12.68 -38.37 15.44
CA ASN A 107 11.55 -39.18 15.08
C ASN A 107 11.02 -39.94 16.31
N THR A 108 9.86 -39.57 16.85
CA THR A 108 9.31 -40.19 18.06
C THR A 108 8.79 -41.60 17.84
N LYS A 109 8.47 -41.98 16.59
CA LYS A 109 8.08 -43.36 16.26
C LYS A 109 9.25 -44.30 15.97
N GLU A 110 10.46 -43.77 15.81
CA GLU A 110 11.64 -44.59 15.51
C GLU A 110 12.35 -45.03 16.80
N SER A 111 12.54 -46.34 16.90
CA SER A 111 13.19 -46.99 18.04
C SER A 111 14.71 -47.04 17.87
N ARG A 112 15.18 -47.08 16.62
CA ARG A 112 16.60 -47.15 16.27
C ARG A 112 17.26 -45.79 16.44
N GLN A 113 18.27 -45.71 17.31
CA GLN A 113 18.84 -44.44 17.77
C GLN A 113 19.58 -43.66 16.67
N ASP A 114 20.11 -44.37 15.68
CA ASP A 114 20.76 -43.86 14.46
C ASP A 114 19.76 -43.28 13.45
N GLU A 115 18.58 -43.88 13.32
CA GLU A 115 17.52 -43.41 12.41
C GLU A 115 16.59 -42.39 13.07
N LYS A 116 16.55 -42.39 14.41
CA LYS A 116 15.75 -41.50 15.25
C LYS A 116 16.09 -40.04 15.05
N TYR A 117 17.37 -39.67 14.96
CA TYR A 117 17.75 -38.26 14.86
C TYR A 117 18.06 -37.86 13.42
N ARG A 118 17.52 -36.72 12.99
CA ARG A 118 17.74 -36.15 11.65
C ARG A 118 18.01 -34.67 11.74
N CYS A 119 18.85 -34.19 10.85
CA CYS A 119 19.13 -32.79 10.67
C CYS A 119 18.50 -32.32 9.37
N PHE A 120 17.99 -31.11 9.41
CA PHE A 120 17.46 -30.42 8.26
C PHE A 120 18.28 -29.16 8.01
N LEU A 121 18.41 -28.80 6.74
CA LEU A 121 19.11 -27.61 6.28
C LEU A 121 18.17 -26.82 5.35
N LYS A 122 17.93 -25.57 5.70
CA LYS A 122 17.24 -24.60 4.85
C LYS A 122 18.19 -23.47 4.49
N ASN A 123 18.19 -23.05 3.23
CA ASN A 123 18.90 -21.83 2.84
C ASN A 123 17.94 -20.64 2.97
N ARG A 124 18.44 -19.51 3.49
CA ARG A 124 17.66 -18.27 3.56
C ARG A 124 17.32 -17.71 2.18
N ASP A 125 18.22 -17.86 1.22
CA ASP A 125 18.03 -17.33 -0.14
C ASP A 125 17.16 -18.27 -1.00
N ASP A 126 17.05 -19.54 -0.63
CA ASP A 126 16.28 -20.57 -1.34
C ASP A 126 15.38 -21.33 -0.36
N ASP A 127 14.18 -20.80 -0.14
CA ASP A 127 13.20 -21.34 0.81
C ASP A 127 12.25 -22.40 0.20
N LEU A 128 12.40 -22.66 -1.10
CA LEU A 128 11.66 -23.70 -1.82
C LEU A 128 12.24 -25.09 -1.59
N TYR A 129 13.51 -25.20 -1.17
CA TYR A 129 14.16 -26.48 -0.95
C TYR A 129 14.64 -26.67 0.48
N LEU A 130 14.53 -27.90 0.95
CA LEU A 130 14.99 -28.34 2.26
C LEU A 130 15.94 -29.52 2.08
N GLY A 131 17.12 -29.45 2.68
CA GLY A 131 18.04 -30.59 2.75
C GLY A 131 17.77 -31.41 4.01
N VAL A 132 17.87 -32.73 3.92
CA VAL A 132 17.70 -33.66 5.06
C VAL A 132 18.90 -34.60 5.13
N SER A 133 19.41 -34.85 6.35
CA SER A 133 20.49 -35.80 6.59
C SER A 133 19.97 -37.23 6.69
N ILE A 134 20.82 -38.20 6.32
CA ILE A 134 20.51 -39.63 6.50
C ILE A 134 20.85 -40.10 7.92
N THR A 135 21.81 -39.44 8.56
CA THR A 135 22.28 -39.78 9.90
C THR A 135 21.97 -38.64 10.86
N ALA A 136 22.18 -38.89 12.15
CA ALA A 136 22.12 -37.87 13.20
C ALA A 136 23.14 -36.73 13.05
N GLU A 137 24.05 -36.81 12.07
CA GLU A 137 25.15 -35.87 11.88
C GLU A 137 24.77 -34.72 10.95
N CYS A 138 24.64 -33.51 11.53
CA CYS A 138 24.33 -32.31 10.76
C CYS A 138 25.51 -31.81 9.91
N ASN A 139 26.74 -32.25 10.21
CA ASN A 139 27.94 -31.87 9.47
C ASN A 139 27.96 -32.36 8.02
N THR A 140 27.14 -33.37 7.70
CA THR A 140 26.97 -33.90 6.35
C THR A 140 26.25 -32.89 5.42
N LEU A 141 25.47 -31.98 5.99
CA LEU A 141 24.68 -31.00 5.26
C LEU A 141 25.50 -29.71 5.02
N LYS A 142 26.12 -29.60 3.84
CA LYS A 142 26.87 -28.39 3.46
C LYS A 142 26.00 -27.35 2.73
N THR A 143 25.21 -27.79 1.76
CA THR A 143 24.25 -26.97 1.02
C THR A 143 22.99 -27.79 0.74
N VAL A 144 21.86 -27.12 0.48
CA VAL A 144 20.59 -27.79 0.14
C VAL A 144 20.70 -28.60 -1.15
N GLU A 145 21.57 -28.22 -2.08
CA GLU A 145 21.81 -28.95 -3.32
C GLU A 145 22.62 -30.23 -3.11
N LYS A 146 23.56 -30.20 -2.17
CA LYS A 146 24.45 -31.32 -1.84
C LYS A 146 23.93 -32.16 -0.68
N SER A 147 22.69 -31.92 -0.25
CA SER A 147 22.11 -32.69 0.84
C SER A 147 21.78 -34.11 0.38
N PRO A 148 21.94 -35.12 1.25
CA PRO A 148 21.64 -36.51 0.89
C PRO A 148 20.19 -36.74 0.49
N GLU A 149 19.25 -36.06 1.13
CA GLU A 149 17.85 -35.96 0.74
C GLU A 149 17.48 -34.49 0.55
N ARG A 150 16.65 -34.20 -0.45
CA ARG A 150 16.22 -32.84 -0.81
C ARG A 150 14.72 -32.84 -1.03
N LEU A 151 14.01 -32.02 -0.26
CA LEU A 151 12.57 -31.81 -0.34
C LEU A 151 12.29 -30.50 -1.06
N ARG A 152 11.33 -30.50 -2.00
CA ARG A 152 10.82 -29.29 -2.65
C ARG A 152 9.46 -28.95 -2.06
N ILE A 153 9.36 -27.78 -1.42
CA ILE A 153 8.16 -27.31 -0.76
C ILE A 153 7.41 -26.42 -1.75
N THR A 154 6.13 -26.72 -2.02
CA THR A 154 5.26 -25.87 -2.82
C THR A 154 4.13 -25.32 -1.96
N PRO A 155 3.94 -23.99 -1.90
CA PRO A 155 2.77 -23.43 -1.23
C PRO A 155 1.50 -23.90 -1.93
N VAL A 156 0.48 -24.28 -1.17
CA VAL A 156 -0.83 -24.56 -1.73
C VAL A 156 -1.86 -23.56 -1.31
N LYS A 157 -2.76 -23.33 -2.25
CA LYS A 157 -3.86 -22.42 -2.09
C LYS A 157 -4.71 -22.90 -0.92
N SER A 158 -4.93 -22.01 0.02
CA SER A 158 -5.93 -22.20 1.07
C SER A 158 -7.32 -22.41 0.48
N GLU A 159 -8.21 -22.93 1.33
CA GLU A 159 -9.62 -23.20 1.01
C GLU A 159 -10.26 -22.06 0.20
N VAL A 160 -11.06 -22.42 -0.81
CA VAL A 160 -11.77 -21.44 -1.64
C VAL A 160 -12.90 -20.82 -0.81
N VAL A 161 -12.73 -19.55 -0.45
CA VAL A 161 -13.76 -18.77 0.25
C VAL A 161 -14.66 -18.10 -0.77
N GLN A 162 -15.98 -18.23 -0.61
CA GLN A 162 -16.97 -17.58 -1.48
C GLN A 162 -17.13 -16.10 -1.08
N PRO A 163 -17.28 -15.17 -2.03
CA PRO A 163 -17.51 -13.76 -1.74
C PRO A 163 -18.95 -13.51 -1.26
N GLY A 164 -19.10 -12.72 -0.20
CA GLY A 164 -20.40 -12.31 0.36
C GLY A 164 -20.84 -10.89 -0.02
N CYS A 165 -19.91 -10.06 -0.52
CA CYS A 165 -20.20 -8.69 -0.95
C CYS A 165 -19.48 -8.32 -2.25
N ARG A 166 -19.88 -7.17 -2.83
CA ARG A 166 -19.26 -6.57 -4.02
C ARG A 166 -18.70 -5.20 -3.66
N LEU A 167 -17.49 -4.93 -4.14
CA LEU A 167 -16.83 -3.64 -4.01
C LEU A 167 -17.46 -2.61 -4.94
N PRO A 168 -17.32 -1.31 -4.62
CA PRO A 168 -17.77 -0.24 -5.52
C PRO A 168 -17.13 -0.37 -6.90
N GLN A 169 -17.94 -0.25 -7.96
CA GLN A 169 -17.48 -0.37 -9.36
C GLN A 169 -16.32 0.59 -9.69
N ASN A 170 -16.31 1.76 -9.05
CA ASN A 170 -15.26 2.76 -9.26
C ASN A 170 -13.88 2.32 -8.74
N PHE A 171 -13.75 1.22 -8.02
CA PHE A 171 -12.46 0.75 -7.51
C PHE A 171 -11.79 -0.27 -8.43
N SER A 172 -12.52 -0.82 -9.39
CA SER A 172 -11.98 -1.85 -10.29
C SER A 172 -10.84 -1.29 -11.14
N GLY A 173 -9.77 -2.06 -11.28
CA GLY A 173 -8.58 -1.68 -12.05
C GLY A 173 -7.27 -2.13 -11.43
N GLU A 174 -6.18 -1.63 -12.00
CA GLU A 174 -4.81 -1.86 -11.55
C GLU A 174 -4.29 -0.66 -10.76
N TRP A 175 -3.69 -0.96 -9.60
CA TRP A 175 -3.28 0.00 -8.60
C TRP A 175 -1.90 -0.37 -8.03
N ILE A 176 -1.25 0.60 -7.39
CA ILE A 176 0.01 0.47 -6.69
C ILE A 176 -0.23 0.87 -5.24
N ASN A 177 0.22 0.04 -4.30
CA ASN A 177 0.07 0.26 -2.87
C ASN A 177 1.33 0.90 -2.28
N THR A 178 1.23 2.15 -1.85
CA THR A 178 2.36 2.88 -1.27
C THR A 178 2.75 2.41 0.14
N ALA A 179 1.89 1.65 0.82
CA ALA A 179 2.15 1.16 2.17
C ALA A 179 3.05 -0.08 2.23
N ASN A 180 3.24 -0.80 1.12
CA ASN A 180 3.90 -2.10 1.10
C ASN A 180 4.90 -2.23 -0.06
N ILE A 181 5.99 -1.45 -0.01
CA ILE A 181 7.09 -1.48 -1.01
C ILE A 181 6.53 -1.39 -2.44
N ASP A 182 5.60 -0.46 -2.67
CA ASP A 182 4.96 -0.21 -3.96
C ASP A 182 4.39 -1.49 -4.62
N ALA A 183 3.72 -2.32 -3.83
CA ALA A 183 3.11 -3.57 -4.29
C ALA A 183 2.05 -3.35 -5.38
N ASP A 184 2.03 -4.25 -6.37
CA ASP A 184 1.01 -4.28 -7.41
C ASP A 184 -0.32 -4.79 -6.83
N VAL A 185 -1.40 -4.05 -7.03
CA VAL A 185 -2.74 -4.36 -6.53
C VAL A 185 -3.73 -4.42 -7.69
N VAL A 186 -4.41 -5.56 -7.83
CA VAL A 186 -5.50 -5.74 -8.80
C VAL A 186 -6.82 -5.83 -8.04
N ILE A 187 -7.73 -4.91 -8.34
CA ILE A 187 -9.06 -4.87 -7.72
C ILE A 187 -10.10 -5.31 -8.74
N ASN A 188 -10.78 -6.40 -8.44
CA ASN A 188 -11.97 -6.88 -9.15
C ASN A 188 -13.24 -6.49 -8.36
N GLU A 189 -14.41 -6.87 -8.85
CA GLU A 189 -15.68 -6.60 -8.14
C GLU A 189 -15.76 -7.26 -6.75
N THR A 190 -15.05 -8.36 -6.52
CA THR A 190 -15.18 -9.16 -5.29
C THR A 190 -13.86 -9.42 -4.58
N HIS A 191 -12.73 -9.20 -5.26
CA HIS A 191 -11.40 -9.57 -4.79
C HIS A 191 -10.43 -8.39 -4.91
N ILE A 192 -9.56 -8.25 -3.91
CA ILE A 192 -8.36 -7.40 -3.99
C ILE A 192 -7.17 -8.34 -3.93
N ILE A 193 -6.29 -8.26 -4.92
CA ILE A 193 -5.12 -9.11 -5.04
C ILE A 193 -3.88 -8.24 -4.95
N GLU A 194 -3.15 -8.37 -3.85
CA GLU A 194 -1.92 -7.63 -3.59
C GLU A 194 -0.71 -8.54 -3.82
N THR A 195 0.22 -8.09 -4.66
CA THR A 195 1.47 -8.79 -4.99
C THR A 195 2.62 -7.88 -4.63
N SER A 196 3.35 -8.23 -3.57
CA SER A 196 4.54 -7.47 -3.14
C SER A 196 5.82 -8.18 -3.56
N TYR A 197 6.85 -7.40 -3.88
CA TYR A 197 8.14 -7.88 -4.37
C TYR A 197 9.24 -7.57 -3.35
N PRO A 198 9.45 -8.42 -2.34
CA PRO A 198 10.53 -8.20 -1.37
C PRO A 198 11.94 -8.29 -1.99
N ASP A 199 12.12 -9.08 -3.06
CA ASP A 199 13.39 -9.31 -3.76
C ASP A 199 13.15 -9.49 -5.28
N GLU A 200 14.16 -9.28 -6.14
CA GLU A 200 14.05 -9.28 -7.63
C GLU A 200 13.49 -10.59 -8.24
N GLY A 201 13.53 -11.71 -7.52
CA GLY A 201 12.99 -13.01 -7.96
C GLY A 201 11.83 -13.54 -7.13
N ARG A 202 11.43 -12.82 -6.07
CA ARG A 202 10.43 -13.31 -5.09
C ARG A 202 9.21 -12.40 -5.09
N TYR A 203 8.03 -13.00 -5.14
CA TYR A 203 6.78 -12.30 -4.93
C TYR A 203 5.98 -12.95 -3.81
N ARG A 204 5.28 -12.12 -3.04
CA ARG A 204 4.28 -12.56 -2.06
C ARG A 204 2.92 -12.09 -2.49
N ARG A 205 2.01 -13.04 -2.67
CA ARG A 205 0.63 -12.75 -3.08
C ARG A 205 -0.31 -12.93 -1.90
N THR A 206 -1.10 -11.89 -1.63
CA THR A 206 -2.19 -11.89 -0.66
C THR A 206 -3.49 -11.59 -1.39
N ILE A 207 -4.50 -12.42 -1.17
CA ILE A 207 -5.82 -12.27 -1.77
C ILE A 207 -6.78 -11.87 -0.64
N TYR A 208 -7.53 -10.80 -0.84
CA TYR A 208 -8.59 -10.35 0.05
C TYR A 208 -9.93 -10.55 -0.66
N ILE A 209 -10.85 -11.27 -0.01
CA ILE A 209 -12.16 -11.64 -0.56
C ILE A 209 -13.25 -10.94 0.24
N CYS A 210 -14.10 -10.16 -0.42
CA CYS A 210 -15.17 -9.40 0.22
C CYS A 210 -16.16 -10.34 0.92
N GLN A 211 -16.37 -10.18 2.23
CA GLN A 211 -17.33 -10.96 3.01
C GLN A 211 -18.58 -10.14 3.34
N GLU A 212 -18.41 -9.05 4.08
CA GLU A 212 -19.50 -8.17 4.48
C GLU A 212 -19.06 -6.71 4.35
N GLN A 213 -19.98 -5.84 3.94
CA GLN A 213 -19.75 -4.40 3.82
C GLN A 213 -20.81 -3.64 4.61
N ARG A 214 -20.39 -2.68 5.44
CA ARG A 214 -21.28 -1.67 6.04
C ARG A 214 -20.65 -0.28 5.92
N ASP A 215 -21.39 0.63 5.30
CA ASP A 215 -20.96 2.00 5.02
C ASP A 215 -19.62 2.02 4.24
N THR A 216 -18.58 2.61 4.82
CA THR A 216 -17.21 2.72 4.29
C THR A 216 -16.33 1.52 4.63
N ARG A 217 -16.77 0.66 5.56
CA ARG A 217 -15.99 -0.45 6.10
C ARG A 217 -16.35 -1.75 5.40
N VAL A 218 -15.33 -2.49 5.02
CA VAL A 218 -15.44 -3.76 4.31
C VAL A 218 -14.62 -4.80 5.06
N MET A 219 -15.28 -5.86 5.50
CA MET A 219 -14.63 -7.03 6.05
C MET A 219 -14.19 -7.95 4.92
N PHE A 220 -12.90 -8.26 4.90
CA PHE A 220 -12.30 -9.18 3.93
C PHE A 220 -11.79 -10.44 4.61
N ALA A 221 -11.98 -11.58 3.94
CA ALA A 221 -11.20 -12.78 4.21
C ALA A 221 -9.84 -12.65 3.50
N ARG A 222 -8.77 -12.57 4.28
CA ARG A 222 -7.37 -12.55 3.84
C ARG A 222 -6.86 -13.98 3.70
N LEU A 223 -6.43 -14.31 2.49
CA LEU A 223 -5.77 -15.55 2.12
C LEU A 223 -4.36 -15.23 1.63
N THR A 224 -3.35 -15.59 2.40
CA THR A 224 -1.95 -15.56 1.94
C THR A 224 -1.63 -16.89 1.26
N VAL A 225 -0.86 -16.87 0.17
CA VAL A 225 -0.45 -18.11 -0.52
C VAL A 225 0.45 -18.99 0.37
N GLU A 226 1.19 -18.37 1.29
CA GLU A 226 1.95 -19.01 2.36
C GLU A 226 1.11 -19.20 3.65
N GLY A 227 -0.19 -18.89 3.63
CA GLY A 227 -1.07 -18.97 4.80
C GLY A 227 -1.75 -20.32 4.90
N CYS A 228 -1.76 -20.90 6.10
CA CYS A 228 -2.61 -22.06 6.38
C CYS A 228 -4.02 -21.72 6.85
N GLN A 229 -4.21 -20.48 7.25
CA GLN A 229 -5.42 -20.03 7.90
C GLN A 229 -6.06 -18.88 7.12
N LYS A 230 -7.40 -18.85 7.12
CA LYS A 230 -8.16 -17.68 6.72
C LYS A 230 -8.16 -16.70 7.91
N ASP A 231 -7.71 -15.49 7.66
CA ASP A 231 -7.85 -14.38 8.61
C ASP A 231 -8.92 -13.43 8.07
N PHE A 232 -9.61 -12.73 8.96
CA PHE A 232 -10.49 -11.64 8.62
C PHE A 232 -9.83 -10.32 8.95
N ILE A 233 -9.98 -9.36 8.04
CA ILE A 233 -9.38 -8.04 8.18
C ILE A 233 -10.36 -6.98 7.72
N CYS A 234 -10.45 -5.90 8.46
CA CYS A 234 -11.29 -4.77 8.06
C CYS A 234 -10.48 -3.76 7.26
N PHE A 235 -11.06 -3.30 6.16
CA PHE A 235 -10.62 -2.10 5.45
C PHE A 235 -11.67 -1.01 5.64
N ASP A 236 -11.21 0.21 5.85
CA ASP A 236 -12.06 1.39 5.84
C ASP A 236 -11.64 2.26 4.64
N PHE A 237 -12.55 2.43 3.69
CA PHE A 237 -12.30 3.12 2.44
C PHE A 237 -12.91 4.51 2.44
N VAL A 238 -12.14 5.47 1.98
CA VAL A 238 -12.67 6.78 1.58
C VAL A 238 -13.12 6.67 0.12
N PRO A 239 -14.24 7.32 -0.27
CA PRO A 239 -14.67 7.34 -1.67
C PRO A 239 -13.54 7.74 -2.61
N ARG A 240 -13.39 6.99 -3.71
CA ARG A 240 -12.38 7.28 -4.74
C ARG A 240 -12.57 8.71 -5.23
N HIS A 241 -11.45 9.39 -5.42
CA HIS A 241 -11.36 10.67 -6.11
C HIS A 241 -10.19 10.58 -7.07
N HIS A 242 -10.30 11.23 -8.24
CA HIS A 242 -9.26 11.21 -9.27
C HIS A 242 -8.73 9.77 -9.53
N ASN A 243 -7.41 9.59 -9.44
CA ASN A 243 -6.72 8.30 -9.57
C ASN A 243 -6.21 7.75 -8.22
N ILE A 244 -6.89 8.09 -7.12
CA ILE A 244 -6.45 7.76 -5.76
C ILE A 244 -7.60 7.11 -4.97
N ILE A 245 -7.30 5.98 -4.35
CA ILE A 245 -8.16 5.38 -3.31
C ILE A 245 -7.42 5.47 -1.99
N ARG A 246 -8.05 6.12 -1.01
CA ARG A 246 -7.52 6.23 0.35
C ARG A 246 -8.16 5.15 1.21
N TYR A 247 -7.34 4.45 1.99
CA TYR A 247 -7.84 3.36 2.82
C TYR A 247 -7.06 3.21 4.13
N ARG A 248 -7.72 2.61 5.11
CA ARG A 248 -7.12 2.13 6.35
C ARG A 248 -7.30 0.63 6.45
N LYS A 249 -6.35 -0.01 7.10
CA LYS A 249 -6.31 -1.46 7.28
C LYS A 249 -6.22 -1.77 8.77
N GLY A 250 -7.16 -2.55 9.27
CA GLY A 250 -7.17 -3.07 10.64
C GLY A 250 -6.19 -4.22 10.84
N LEU A 251 -6.10 -4.72 12.07
CA LEU A 251 -5.36 -5.94 12.36
C LEU A 251 -6.11 -7.18 11.85
N PRO A 252 -5.39 -8.20 11.35
CA PRO A 252 -6.00 -9.48 11.00
C PRO A 252 -6.41 -10.24 12.27
N VAL A 253 -7.63 -10.78 12.28
CA VAL A 253 -8.23 -11.55 13.37
C VAL A 253 -8.88 -12.81 12.79
N ILE A 254 -8.95 -13.90 13.56
CA ILE A 254 -9.44 -15.20 13.07
C ILE A 254 -10.97 -15.32 13.17
N ILE A 255 -11.57 -14.54 14.05
CA ILE A 255 -13.00 -14.56 14.36
C ILE A 255 -13.77 -13.97 13.18
N ASP A 256 -14.75 -14.72 12.69
CA ASP A 256 -15.68 -14.31 11.62
C ASP A 256 -16.86 -13.53 12.23
N ASP A 257 -16.56 -12.37 12.81
CA ASP A 257 -17.59 -11.43 13.29
C ASP A 257 -17.24 -10.02 12.86
N TYR A 258 -18.14 -9.42 12.06
CA TYR A 258 -18.00 -8.07 11.55
C TYR A 258 -17.78 -7.05 12.67
N SER A 259 -18.52 -7.18 13.77
CA SER A 259 -18.48 -6.17 14.84
C SER A 259 -17.12 -6.11 15.52
N THR A 260 -16.49 -7.27 15.73
CA THR A 260 -15.17 -7.43 16.33
C THR A 260 -14.07 -7.00 15.36
N VAL A 261 -14.11 -7.51 14.12
CA VAL A 261 -13.07 -7.28 13.08
C VAL A 261 -13.05 -5.83 12.61
N CYS A 262 -14.22 -5.22 12.41
CA CYS A 262 -14.37 -3.84 11.95
C CYS A 262 -14.59 -2.82 13.09
N SER A 263 -14.27 -3.18 14.33
CA SER A 263 -14.26 -2.23 15.44
C SER A 263 -13.12 -1.22 15.29
N TRP A 264 -13.35 0.02 15.73
CA TRP A 264 -12.35 1.10 15.65
C TRP A 264 -11.05 0.79 16.42
N VAL A 265 -11.12 -0.10 17.41
CA VAL A 265 -9.97 -0.56 18.21
C VAL A 265 -8.97 -1.38 17.36
N GLN A 266 -9.45 -2.07 16.31
CA GLN A 266 -8.58 -2.85 15.43
C GLN A 266 -7.73 -1.97 14.50
N PHE A 267 -8.12 -0.71 14.31
CA PHE A 267 -7.29 0.28 13.63
C PHE A 267 -6.35 0.89 14.66
N LYS A 268 -5.06 0.56 14.59
CA LYS A 268 -4.06 1.08 15.54
C LYS A 268 -3.99 2.62 15.45
N ASN A 269 -4.62 3.30 16.40
CA ASN A 269 -4.58 4.76 16.52
C ASN A 269 -3.20 5.21 17.01
N ARG A 270 -2.36 5.68 16.08
CA ARG A 270 -1.28 6.60 16.43
C ARG A 270 -1.84 8.02 16.39
N ILE A 271 -1.42 8.87 17.32
CA ILE A 271 -1.94 10.24 17.57
C ILE A 271 -1.98 11.11 16.30
N LYS A 272 -1.16 10.81 15.29
CA LYS A 272 -1.25 11.35 13.93
C LYS A 272 -1.40 10.15 12.97
N TRP A 273 -2.55 10.03 12.33
CA TRP A 273 -2.88 8.94 11.40
C TRP A 273 -3.19 9.52 10.01
N ASN A 274 -2.53 8.98 8.99
CA ASN A 274 -2.82 9.25 7.58
C ASN A 274 -3.44 8.00 6.94
N TYR A 275 -4.31 8.19 5.95
CA TYR A 275 -4.74 7.09 5.08
C TYR A 275 -3.58 6.58 4.22
N ASN A 276 -3.54 5.28 3.98
CA ASN A 276 -2.68 4.69 2.95
C ASN A 276 -3.32 4.89 1.58
N LEU A 277 -2.49 4.86 0.54
CA LEU A 277 -2.91 5.20 -0.82
C LEU A 277 -2.80 3.97 -1.73
N PHE A 278 -3.85 3.73 -2.50
CA PHE A 278 -3.76 3.04 -3.77
C PHE A 278 -3.73 4.08 -4.89
N LEU A 279 -2.63 4.10 -5.64
CA LEU A 279 -2.43 4.96 -6.80
C LEU A 279 -2.71 4.15 -8.06
N SER A 280 -3.43 4.70 -9.04
CA SER A 280 -3.68 3.96 -10.28
C SER A 280 -2.36 3.61 -10.97
N LYS A 281 -2.20 2.41 -11.53
CA LYS A 281 -0.95 2.05 -12.23
C LYS A 281 -0.73 2.87 -13.51
N HIS A 282 -1.82 3.25 -14.17
CA HIS A 282 -1.85 4.06 -15.39
C HIS A 282 -2.73 5.28 -15.16
N PRO A 283 -2.19 6.36 -14.57
CA PRO A 283 -2.99 7.45 -14.09
C PRO A 283 -3.40 8.39 -15.23
N VAL A 284 -4.61 8.95 -15.15
CA VAL A 284 -5.07 9.99 -16.08
C VAL A 284 -4.77 11.37 -15.49
N PRO A 285 -4.06 12.27 -16.19
CA PRO A 285 -3.74 13.59 -15.66
C PRO A 285 -5.00 14.40 -15.31
N VAL A 286 -4.97 15.02 -14.12
CA VAL A 286 -6.01 15.91 -13.61
C VAL A 286 -5.46 17.31 -13.48
N ARG A 287 -6.33 18.32 -13.42
CA ARG A 287 -5.91 19.71 -13.23
C ARG A 287 -5.11 19.83 -11.93
N CYS A 288 -3.94 20.46 -12.00
CA CYS A 288 -3.07 20.66 -10.85
C CYS A 288 -3.73 21.63 -9.85
N PRO A 289 -3.66 21.34 -8.54
CA PRO A 289 -4.17 22.23 -7.50
C PRO A 289 -3.35 23.52 -7.41
N VAL A 290 -2.10 23.52 -7.84
CA VAL A 290 -1.26 24.71 -7.97
C VAL A 290 -0.98 24.90 -9.44
N ALA A 291 -1.47 26.00 -10.02
CA ALA A 291 -1.13 26.39 -11.39
C ALA A 291 -0.77 27.87 -11.49
N GLY A 292 -0.01 28.21 -12.54
CA GLY A 292 0.60 29.53 -12.72
C GLY A 292 2.08 29.41 -13.08
N LYS A 293 2.78 30.55 -13.10
CA LYS A 293 4.19 30.65 -13.44
C LYS A 293 4.98 31.27 -12.29
N PHE A 294 5.90 30.48 -11.72
CA PHE A 294 6.56 30.80 -10.45
C PHE A 294 8.07 30.67 -10.56
N ASN A 295 8.77 31.62 -9.97
CA ASN A 295 10.20 31.56 -9.75
C ASN A 295 10.42 30.90 -8.40
N PHE A 296 11.28 29.90 -8.33
CA PHE A 296 11.41 29.08 -7.12
C PHE A 296 12.79 29.15 -6.49
N THR A 297 12.82 29.31 -5.16
CA THR A 297 14.04 29.03 -4.41
C THR A 297 13.92 27.66 -3.75
N GLN A 298 14.99 26.86 -3.80
CA GLN A 298 14.98 25.50 -3.28
C GLN A 298 15.90 25.34 -2.07
N ARG A 299 15.46 24.55 -1.09
CA ARG A 299 16.29 23.98 -0.03
C ARG A 299 16.10 22.48 -0.08
N ALA A 300 17.18 21.71 -0.21
CA ALA A 300 17.06 20.28 -0.48
C ALA A 300 18.29 19.51 -0.02
N GLU A 301 18.05 18.24 0.32
CA GLU A 301 19.11 17.23 0.35
C GLU A 301 19.36 16.65 -1.05
N VAL A 302 18.29 16.58 -1.88
CA VAL A 302 18.35 16.21 -3.29
C VAL A 302 17.70 17.34 -4.11
N PRO A 303 18.47 18.36 -4.55
CA PRO A 303 17.92 19.49 -5.30
C PRO A 303 17.47 19.10 -6.70
N PHE A 304 16.58 19.90 -7.28
CA PHE A 304 16.37 19.91 -8.72
C PHE A 304 17.62 20.48 -9.39
N GLU A 305 18.12 19.78 -10.40
CA GLU A 305 19.31 20.14 -11.16
C GLU A 305 18.96 20.14 -12.65
N THR A 306 19.71 20.88 -13.44
CA THR A 306 19.52 20.88 -14.90
C THR A 306 19.72 19.47 -15.47
N ARG A 307 18.67 18.94 -16.11
CA ARG A 307 18.66 17.61 -16.72
C ARG A 307 18.59 17.76 -18.22
N ILE A 308 19.67 17.38 -18.90
CA ILE A 308 19.64 17.26 -20.35
C ILE A 308 18.98 15.93 -20.72
N LEU A 309 17.68 15.98 -21.00
CA LEU A 309 16.91 14.84 -21.50
C LEU A 309 17.57 14.28 -22.78
N GLY A 310 18.03 13.02 -22.74
CA GLY A 310 18.58 12.31 -23.90
C GLY A 310 20.11 12.38 -24.10
N GLY A 311 20.88 12.89 -23.12
CA GLY A 311 22.35 12.96 -23.23
C GLY A 311 22.83 14.17 -24.05
N VAL A 312 24.06 14.11 -24.59
CA VAL A 312 24.63 15.20 -25.41
C VAL A 312 23.63 15.52 -26.52
N THR A 313 23.07 16.73 -26.50
CA THR A 313 22.01 17.15 -27.41
C THR A 313 22.39 16.81 -28.85
N LEU A 314 21.49 16.17 -29.61
CA LEU A 314 21.70 15.81 -31.02
C LEU A 314 22.03 17.03 -31.91
N SER A 315 21.86 18.25 -31.40
CA SER A 315 22.34 19.49 -31.97
C SER A 315 23.02 20.32 -30.88
N PRO A 316 24.17 20.98 -31.14
CA PRO A 316 24.74 21.90 -30.17
C PRO A 316 23.71 22.98 -29.86
N ARG A 317 23.35 23.14 -28.58
CA ARG A 317 22.55 24.30 -28.16
C ARG A 317 23.28 25.54 -28.67
N PRO A 318 22.66 26.41 -29.49
CA PRO A 318 23.29 27.66 -29.86
C PRO A 318 23.70 28.37 -28.57
N ASN A 319 24.88 28.98 -28.55
CA ASN A 319 25.35 29.74 -27.39
C ASN A 319 24.51 31.02 -27.28
N ILE A 320 23.32 30.87 -26.71
CA ILE A 320 22.36 31.94 -26.52
C ILE A 320 22.82 32.73 -25.31
N TYR A 321 23.10 34.02 -25.52
CA TYR A 321 23.42 34.92 -24.43
C TYR A 321 22.15 35.25 -23.64
N CYS A 322 22.01 34.67 -22.46
CA CYS A 322 20.96 35.02 -21.52
C CYS A 322 21.41 36.14 -20.57
N LYS A 323 20.61 37.21 -20.46
CA LYS A 323 20.87 38.33 -19.54
C LYS A 323 20.48 38.01 -18.11
N GLN A 324 19.43 37.21 -17.94
CA GLN A 324 18.88 36.87 -16.63
C GLN A 324 18.38 35.43 -16.65
N ASN A 325 18.97 34.64 -15.75
CA ASN A 325 18.58 33.27 -15.50
C ASN A 325 17.77 33.21 -14.21
N ILE A 326 16.67 32.47 -14.24
CA ILE A 326 15.81 32.20 -13.10
C ILE A 326 15.46 30.73 -13.09
N SER A 327 15.04 30.22 -11.96
CA SER A 327 14.37 28.93 -11.88
C SER A 327 12.89 29.11 -12.27
N ASP A 328 12.33 28.18 -13.03
CA ASP A 328 10.94 28.21 -13.47
C ASP A 328 10.17 26.98 -12.99
N PHE A 329 9.06 27.23 -12.31
CA PHE A 329 8.02 26.26 -12.03
C PHE A 329 6.76 26.75 -12.73
N SER A 330 6.34 26.04 -13.78
CA SER A 330 5.24 26.47 -14.63
C SER A 330 4.19 25.39 -14.85
N VAL A 331 2.93 25.81 -14.79
CA VAL A 331 1.75 24.98 -15.06
C VAL A 331 0.83 25.79 -15.97
N CYS A 332 1.25 25.90 -17.22
CA CYS A 332 0.66 26.82 -18.20
C CYS A 332 -0.03 26.10 -19.36
N ASP A 333 -0.16 24.77 -19.29
CA ASP A 333 -0.94 24.03 -20.28
C ASP A 333 -2.40 24.47 -20.27
N THR A 334 -3.08 24.34 -21.40
CA THR A 334 -4.49 24.72 -21.62
C THR A 334 -5.43 24.13 -20.58
N GLU A 335 -5.16 22.90 -20.11
CA GLU A 335 -5.93 22.22 -19.08
C GLU A 335 -5.25 22.23 -17.70
N GLN A 336 -4.06 22.85 -17.59
CA GLN A 336 -3.23 22.94 -16.38
C GLN A 336 -2.99 21.58 -15.70
N LYS A 337 -2.69 20.54 -16.47
CA LYS A 337 -2.52 19.15 -15.97
C LYS A 337 -1.07 18.72 -15.77
N GLU A 338 -0.14 19.48 -16.32
CA GLU A 338 1.29 19.17 -16.34
C GLU A 338 2.09 20.29 -15.69
N ILE A 339 3.03 19.89 -14.84
CA ILE A 339 4.02 20.74 -14.17
C ILE A 339 5.33 20.61 -14.93
N ALA A 340 5.86 21.74 -15.36
CA ALA A 340 7.22 21.88 -15.88
C ALA A 340 8.10 22.52 -14.81
N ILE A 341 9.28 21.93 -14.57
CA ILE A 341 10.31 22.50 -13.70
C ILE A 341 11.60 22.63 -14.51
N ASP A 342 12.19 23.81 -14.46
CA ASP A 342 13.49 24.14 -15.05
C ASP A 342 14.32 24.87 -13.97
N GLU A 343 15.50 24.36 -13.65
CA GLU A 343 16.37 25.00 -12.65
C GLU A 343 16.99 26.28 -13.20
N ASN A 344 17.23 26.35 -14.51
CA ASN A 344 17.98 27.41 -15.16
C ASN A 344 17.29 27.88 -16.45
N TYR A 345 16.13 28.51 -16.28
CA TYR A 345 15.35 29.11 -17.34
C TYR A 345 15.86 30.50 -17.73
N CYS A 346 15.99 30.73 -19.04
CA CYS A 346 16.36 32.03 -19.58
C CYS A 346 15.15 32.97 -19.69
N LEU A 347 15.08 33.99 -18.81
CA LEU A 347 13.98 34.98 -18.83
C LEU A 347 14.09 36.01 -19.96
N SER A 348 15.24 36.06 -20.64
CA SER A 348 15.54 37.10 -21.62
C SER A 348 14.59 37.06 -22.82
N VAL A 349 14.28 38.24 -23.36
CA VAL A 349 13.48 38.40 -24.57
C VAL A 349 14.23 39.15 -25.66
N ASP A 350 13.90 38.85 -26.91
CA ASP A 350 14.35 39.57 -28.08
C ASP A 350 13.70 40.96 -28.20
N TYR A 351 14.16 41.77 -29.15
CA TYR A 351 13.58 43.10 -29.47
C TYR A 351 12.08 43.05 -29.83
N LEU A 352 11.55 41.88 -30.21
CA LEU A 352 10.13 41.63 -30.49
C LEU A 352 9.33 41.14 -29.28
N GLY A 353 9.96 40.99 -28.10
CA GLY A 353 9.33 40.46 -26.89
C GLY A 353 9.09 38.94 -26.93
N ARG A 354 9.79 38.21 -27.79
CA ARG A 354 9.78 36.73 -27.85
C ARG A 354 10.88 36.17 -26.96
N PRO A 355 10.70 35.00 -26.33
CA PRO A 355 11.77 34.35 -25.58
C PRO A 355 12.97 34.08 -26.50
N VAL A 356 14.18 34.38 -26.02
CA VAL A 356 15.41 34.16 -26.80
C VAL A 356 15.73 32.67 -26.89
N ASP A 357 15.44 31.93 -25.83
CA ASP A 357 15.57 30.48 -25.78
C ASP A 357 14.24 29.81 -26.15
N ILE A 358 14.15 29.35 -27.39
CA ILE A 358 13.01 28.60 -27.94
C ILE A 358 13.29 27.10 -28.06
N TYR A 359 14.49 26.65 -27.68
CA TYR A 359 14.94 25.28 -27.88
C TYR A 359 15.15 24.52 -26.57
N SER A 360 15.16 25.21 -25.42
CA SER A 360 15.22 24.54 -24.12
C SER A 360 13.90 23.86 -23.80
N ASP A 361 13.97 22.55 -23.62
CA ASP A 361 12.93 21.77 -22.98
C ASP A 361 13.11 21.86 -21.45
N PRO A 362 12.01 21.86 -20.66
CA PRO A 362 12.10 21.83 -19.21
C PRO A 362 12.77 20.54 -18.72
N ASP A 363 13.52 20.65 -17.63
CA ASP A 363 14.31 19.57 -17.04
C ASP A 363 13.43 18.42 -16.52
N TYR A 364 12.27 18.77 -15.95
CA TYR A 364 11.30 17.82 -15.41
C TYR A 364 9.90 18.12 -15.93
N ARG A 365 9.18 17.07 -16.32
CA ARG A 365 7.77 17.14 -16.71
C ARG A 365 6.98 16.14 -15.88
N MET A 366 6.11 16.65 -15.02
CA MET A 366 5.34 15.84 -14.08
C MET A 366 3.85 16.06 -14.29
N LYS A 367 3.07 14.99 -14.36
CA LYS A 367 1.61 15.04 -14.48
C LYS A 367 0.98 15.07 -13.09
N CYS A 368 -0.03 15.92 -12.90
CA CYS A 368 -0.82 15.92 -11.67
C CYS A 368 -1.82 14.78 -11.68
N ILE A 369 -1.82 13.94 -10.65
CA ILE A 369 -2.62 12.70 -10.60
C ILE A 369 -3.80 12.79 -9.65
N GLY A 370 -3.64 13.54 -8.57
CA GLY A 370 -4.70 13.79 -7.60
C GLY A 370 -4.18 14.60 -6.42
N PHE A 371 -5.11 15.22 -5.71
CA PHE A 371 -4.84 16.04 -4.53
C PHE A 371 -5.98 15.90 -3.52
N TRP A 372 -5.68 16.09 -2.25
CA TRP A 372 -6.65 16.07 -1.15
C TRP A 372 -6.10 16.81 0.06
N ARG A 373 -7.00 17.17 0.97
CA ARG A 373 -6.65 17.71 2.29
C ARG A 373 -6.86 16.65 3.37
N GLU A 374 -5.89 16.53 4.26
CA GLU A 374 -5.94 15.63 5.41
C GLU A 374 -5.16 16.22 6.59
N ASN A 375 -5.73 16.15 7.80
CA ASN A 375 -5.09 16.69 9.01
C ASN A 375 -4.62 18.15 8.86
N LEU A 376 -5.43 19.00 8.21
CA LEU A 376 -5.16 20.41 7.87
C LEU A 376 -4.05 20.66 6.84
N LYS A 377 -3.37 19.61 6.36
CA LYS A 377 -2.33 19.67 5.33
C LYS A 377 -2.92 19.32 3.96
N SER A 378 -2.45 19.99 2.93
CA SER A 378 -2.84 19.72 1.54
C SER A 378 -1.77 18.89 0.86
N TYR A 379 -2.19 17.80 0.24
CA TYR A 379 -1.36 16.80 -0.40
C TYR A 379 -1.66 16.74 -1.89
N MET A 380 -0.62 16.53 -2.69
CA MET A 380 -0.74 16.29 -4.12
C MET A 380 0.19 15.14 -4.51
N ILE A 381 -0.27 14.28 -5.42
CA ILE A 381 0.56 13.26 -6.05
C ILE A 381 0.82 13.66 -7.50
N THR A 382 2.08 13.60 -7.88
CA THR A 382 2.55 13.81 -9.25
C THR A 382 3.15 12.53 -9.80
N PHE A 383 3.15 12.40 -11.13
CA PHE A 383 3.70 11.26 -11.86
C PHE A 383 4.68 11.74 -12.92
N ASP A 384 5.93 11.28 -12.82
CA ASP A 384 7.02 11.49 -13.75
C ASP A 384 7.28 10.17 -14.50
N ASP A 385 7.12 10.20 -15.83
CA ASP A 385 7.35 9.04 -16.69
C ASP A 385 8.84 8.63 -16.72
N LEU A 386 9.74 9.57 -16.42
CA LEU A 386 11.19 9.43 -16.54
C LEU A 386 11.88 9.07 -15.22
N ASP A 387 11.19 9.15 -14.08
CA ASP A 387 11.76 8.78 -12.79
C ASP A 387 11.94 7.24 -12.72
N PRO A 388 13.18 6.74 -12.57
CA PRO A 388 13.46 5.31 -12.62
C PRO A 388 13.00 4.54 -11.38
N PHE A 389 12.67 5.22 -10.28
CA PHE A 389 12.34 4.57 -9.00
C PHE A 389 10.85 4.28 -8.87
N SER A 390 10.07 5.23 -8.36
CA SER A 390 8.65 5.05 -8.06
C SER A 390 7.73 5.63 -9.12
N LYS A 391 8.23 6.50 -10.01
CA LYS A 391 7.47 7.39 -10.93
C LYS A 391 6.53 8.38 -10.24
N TYR A 392 6.02 8.02 -9.08
CA TYR A 392 5.15 8.83 -8.24
C TYR A 392 5.96 9.59 -7.19
N ARG A 393 5.58 10.85 -6.99
CA ARG A 393 6.11 11.72 -5.93
C ARG A 393 4.96 12.37 -5.19
N CYS A 394 5.05 12.36 -3.87
CA CYS A 394 4.10 13.07 -3.01
C CYS A 394 4.59 14.47 -2.68
N TRP A 395 3.66 15.42 -2.64
CA TRP A 395 3.91 16.82 -2.34
C TRP A 395 3.00 17.29 -1.22
N VAL A 396 3.55 18.08 -0.31
CA VAL A 396 2.79 18.86 0.67
C VAL A 396 2.86 20.31 0.24
N TYR A 397 1.74 20.99 0.10
CA TYR A 397 1.72 22.38 -0.36
C TYR A 397 0.80 23.25 0.49
N GLN A 398 1.11 24.54 0.54
CA GLN A 398 0.31 25.54 1.24
C GLN A 398 0.52 26.92 0.59
N ARG A 399 -0.57 27.67 0.47
CA ARG A 399 -0.51 29.07 0.07
C ARG A 399 -0.07 29.94 1.25
N ALA A 400 0.96 30.76 1.05
CA ALA A 400 1.46 31.70 2.04
C ALA A 400 0.81 33.08 1.87
N ASP A 401 0.88 33.61 0.64
CA ASP A 401 0.33 34.90 0.24
C ASP A 401 -0.47 34.75 -1.07
N LEU A 402 -0.98 35.86 -1.60
CA LEU A 402 -1.68 35.83 -2.89
C LEU A 402 -0.79 35.31 -4.03
N ASN A 403 0.50 35.68 -4.02
CA ASN A 403 1.44 35.42 -5.12
C ASN A 403 2.59 34.48 -4.70
N ARG A 404 2.46 33.79 -3.55
CA ARG A 404 3.53 32.98 -2.97
C ARG A 404 3.01 31.65 -2.41
N ILE A 405 3.66 30.56 -2.78
CA ILE A 405 3.27 29.18 -2.42
C ILE A 405 4.50 28.43 -1.90
N PHE A 406 4.33 27.71 -0.80
CA PHE A 406 5.33 26.79 -0.29
C PHE A 406 4.93 25.36 -0.63
N MET A 407 5.90 24.56 -1.09
CA MET A 407 5.67 23.14 -1.32
C MET A 407 6.91 22.31 -1.01
N SER A 408 6.70 21.09 -0.52
CA SER A 408 7.76 20.13 -0.21
C SER A 408 7.48 18.82 -0.94
N GLN A 409 8.49 18.29 -1.63
CA GLN A 409 8.45 16.98 -2.28
C GLN A 409 8.96 15.90 -1.34
N ALA A 410 8.28 14.75 -1.31
CA ALA A 410 8.69 13.57 -0.59
C ALA A 410 9.76 12.76 -1.37
N ILE A 411 10.50 11.92 -0.65
CA ILE A 411 11.48 10.99 -1.25
C ILE A 411 10.82 9.87 -2.05
N GLY A 412 9.55 9.59 -1.82
CA GLY A 412 8.83 8.51 -2.48
C GLY A 412 7.40 8.86 -2.86
N PRO A 413 6.58 7.85 -3.17
CA PRO A 413 5.20 8.01 -3.63
C PRO A 413 4.20 8.30 -2.50
N PHE A 414 4.66 8.35 -1.24
CA PHE A 414 3.87 8.71 -0.07
C PHE A 414 4.52 9.88 0.67
N CYS A 415 3.70 10.70 1.32
CA CYS A 415 4.17 11.76 2.21
C CYS A 415 4.26 11.23 3.64
N ASP A 416 5.36 11.56 4.33
CA ASP A 416 5.51 11.23 5.74
C ASP A 416 4.57 12.10 6.59
N LEU A 417 4.19 11.60 7.77
CA LEU A 417 3.42 12.35 8.77
C LEU A 417 4.18 13.57 9.29
N ASN A 418 5.50 13.48 9.37
CA ASN A 418 6.39 14.54 9.84
C ASN A 418 6.71 15.58 8.77
N GLN A 419 6.39 15.31 7.51
CA GLN A 419 6.66 16.22 6.41
C GLN A 419 5.73 17.44 6.48
N ASP A 420 6.32 18.63 6.43
CA ASP A 420 5.66 19.93 6.30
C ASP A 420 6.10 20.62 5.00
N VAL A 421 5.48 21.75 4.65
CA VAL A 421 5.81 22.52 3.44
C VAL A 421 7.25 23.06 3.39
N PHE A 422 7.90 23.18 4.56
CA PHE A 422 9.29 23.62 4.68
C PHE A 422 10.28 22.45 4.83
N SER A 423 9.80 21.22 4.87
CA SER A 423 10.65 20.04 5.04
C SER A 423 11.47 19.77 3.79
N TRP A 424 12.77 19.51 3.99
CA TRP A 424 13.73 19.37 2.89
C TRP A 424 14.70 18.19 3.05
N ASN A 425 14.61 17.43 4.15
CA ASN A 425 15.55 16.38 4.48
C ASN A 425 14.90 15.00 4.67
N HIS A 426 15.69 13.94 4.48
CA HIS A 426 15.19 12.56 4.56
C HIS A 426 14.68 12.19 5.96
N THR A 427 15.22 12.80 7.01
CA THR A 427 14.76 12.56 8.39
C THR A 427 13.31 12.98 8.63
N GLN A 428 12.81 13.95 7.85
CA GLN A 428 11.40 14.37 7.85
C GLN A 428 10.60 13.72 6.70
N GLY A 429 11.22 12.86 5.89
CA GLY A 429 10.61 12.21 4.73
C GLY A 429 10.54 13.07 3.46
N ALA A 430 11.23 14.21 3.44
CA ALA A 430 11.26 15.14 2.30
C ALA A 430 12.58 15.08 1.52
N ALA A 431 12.53 15.39 0.23
CA ALA A 431 13.69 15.50 -0.65
C ALA A 431 14.08 16.98 -0.90
N VAL A 432 13.07 17.82 -1.15
CA VAL A 432 13.24 19.23 -1.52
C VAL A 432 12.05 20.06 -1.03
N ALA A 433 12.32 21.25 -0.52
CA ALA A 433 11.34 22.31 -0.28
C ALA A 433 11.52 23.44 -1.28
N LEU A 434 10.42 23.88 -1.87
CA LEU A 434 10.33 24.97 -2.83
C LEU A 434 9.54 26.13 -2.23
N ASP A 435 10.05 27.32 -2.47
CA ASP A 435 9.41 28.60 -2.19
C ASP A 435 9.15 29.30 -3.51
N LEU A 436 7.89 29.26 -3.94
CA LEU A 436 7.42 29.71 -5.24
C LEU A 436 6.90 31.15 -5.13
N VAL A 437 7.43 32.03 -5.99
CA VAL A 437 6.98 33.42 -6.13
C VAL A 437 6.52 33.65 -7.57
N GLU A 438 5.29 34.10 -7.75
CA GLU A 438 4.71 34.36 -9.07
C GLU A 438 5.51 35.43 -9.83
N TYR A 439 5.73 35.21 -11.13
CA TYR A 439 6.39 36.20 -12.01
C TYR A 439 5.76 36.30 -13.40
N GLU A 440 4.46 36.00 -13.54
CA GLU A 440 3.77 36.02 -14.84
C GLU A 440 3.96 37.36 -15.58
N ARG A 441 4.39 37.29 -16.85
CA ARG A 441 4.48 38.45 -17.75
C ARG A 441 3.15 38.64 -18.47
N GLU A 442 2.84 39.87 -18.87
CA GLU A 442 1.60 40.22 -19.60
C GLU A 442 1.29 39.33 -20.83
N ARG A 443 2.31 38.69 -21.44
CA ARG A 443 2.17 37.83 -22.62
C ARG A 443 2.21 36.33 -22.36
N ASP A 444 2.49 35.88 -21.13
CA ASP A 444 2.75 34.46 -20.85
C ASP A 444 1.48 33.60 -20.72
N GLN A 445 0.27 34.21 -20.68
CA GLN A 445 -1.04 33.53 -20.70
C GLN A 445 -1.12 32.30 -19.76
N CYS A 446 -0.76 32.47 -18.50
CA CYS A 446 -0.65 31.38 -17.52
C CYS A 446 -1.36 31.75 -16.20
N PRO A 447 -2.71 31.73 -16.18
CA PRO A 447 -3.47 32.23 -15.05
C PRO A 447 -3.23 31.39 -13.80
N MET A 448 -3.03 32.06 -12.67
CA MET A 448 -2.90 31.38 -11.39
C MET A 448 -4.16 30.60 -11.01
N HIS A 449 -3.95 29.40 -10.46
CA HIS A 449 -4.98 28.59 -9.86
C HIS A 449 -4.47 27.98 -8.55
N PHE A 450 -5.32 27.99 -7.52
CA PHE A 450 -5.03 27.38 -6.24
C PHE A 450 -6.26 26.67 -5.69
N ASP A 451 -6.12 25.37 -5.41
CA ASP A 451 -7.10 24.53 -4.71
C ASP A 451 -6.40 23.89 -3.50
N ASP A 452 -7.00 23.98 -2.32
CA ASP A 452 -6.44 23.40 -1.09
C ASP A 452 -6.78 21.92 -0.90
N GLY A 453 -7.60 21.33 -1.78
CA GLY A 453 -8.02 19.95 -1.74
C GLY A 453 -9.05 19.62 -0.66
N ALA A 454 -9.74 20.61 -0.08
CA ALA A 454 -10.76 20.37 0.94
C ALA A 454 -11.95 19.53 0.43
N ASN A 455 -12.33 19.69 -0.84
CA ASN A 455 -13.36 18.88 -1.49
C ASN A 455 -12.88 18.31 -2.84
N PRO A 456 -12.15 17.18 -2.84
CA PRO A 456 -11.62 16.58 -4.06
C PRO A 456 -12.67 15.90 -4.96
N TRP A 457 -13.94 15.85 -4.52
CA TRP A 457 -15.06 15.30 -5.30
C TRP A 457 -15.90 16.39 -5.98
N GLY A 458 -15.61 17.66 -5.71
CA GLY A 458 -16.25 18.77 -6.38
C GLY A 458 -15.87 18.82 -7.85
N SER A 459 -16.81 19.21 -8.72
CA SER A 459 -16.53 19.50 -10.11
C SER A 459 -15.55 20.68 -10.17
N SER A 460 -14.36 20.46 -10.72
CA SER A 460 -13.29 21.45 -10.93
C SER A 460 -13.64 22.57 -11.94
N GLY A 461 -14.93 22.76 -12.22
CA GLY A 461 -15.49 23.71 -13.19
C GLY A 461 -16.23 24.91 -12.58
N ASP A 462 -16.65 24.85 -11.31
CA ASP A 462 -17.30 25.99 -10.66
C ASP A 462 -16.25 26.82 -9.95
N ILE A 463 -15.60 27.71 -10.71
CA ILE A 463 -14.97 28.89 -10.14
C ILE A 463 -16.10 29.66 -9.44
N ASN A 464 -16.30 29.41 -8.15
CA ASN A 464 -17.02 30.34 -7.30
C ASN A 464 -16.17 31.60 -7.22
N VAL A 465 -16.28 32.46 -8.25
CA VAL A 465 -15.89 33.85 -8.13
C VAL A 465 -16.79 34.39 -7.04
N ILE A 466 -16.27 34.46 -5.81
CA ILE A 466 -16.92 35.18 -4.73
C ILE A 466 -16.80 36.64 -5.12
N VAL A 467 -17.78 37.12 -5.89
CA VAL A 467 -17.97 38.56 -6.11
C VAL A 467 -18.41 39.10 -4.75
N PHE A 468 -17.48 39.75 -4.06
CA PHE A 468 -17.83 40.55 -2.90
C PHE A 468 -18.62 41.75 -3.42
N ASP A 469 -19.95 41.67 -3.36
CA ASP A 469 -20.80 42.84 -3.49
C ASP A 469 -20.57 43.71 -2.25
N PHE A 470 -19.62 44.63 -2.37
CA PHE A 470 -19.52 45.75 -1.46
C PHE A 470 -20.78 46.58 -1.64
N PHE A 471 -21.74 46.41 -0.72
CA PHE A 471 -22.94 47.22 -0.63
C PHE A 471 -22.58 48.71 -0.72
N SER A 472 -22.74 49.28 -1.91
CA SER A 472 -22.91 50.72 -2.05
C SER A 472 -24.27 51.03 -1.42
N GLY A 473 -24.24 51.65 -0.25
CA GLY A 473 -25.43 52.14 0.42
C GLY A 473 -26.13 53.18 -0.45
N ARG A 474 -27.08 52.73 -1.27
CA ARG A 474 -28.15 53.57 -1.78
C ARG A 474 -29.41 53.20 -1.02
N LEU A 475 -29.75 54.05 -0.06
CA LEU A 475 -31.11 54.20 0.45
C LEU A 475 -32.04 54.41 -0.75
N SER A 476 -32.68 53.33 -1.21
CA SER A 476 -33.83 53.39 -2.11
C SER A 476 -35.07 53.22 -1.26
N MET A 477 -35.70 54.35 -0.96
CA MET A 477 -37.07 54.44 -0.46
C MET A 477 -37.98 53.60 -1.36
N SER A 478 -38.57 52.52 -0.83
CA SER A 478 -39.68 51.87 -1.50
C SER A 478 -40.73 51.40 -0.49
N ASN A 479 -41.88 52.05 -0.60
CA ASN A 479 -43.22 51.49 -0.55
C ASN A 479 -43.69 50.77 0.73
N ILE A 480 -44.24 51.63 1.58
CA ILE A 480 -45.43 51.49 2.41
C ILE A 480 -46.55 50.63 1.74
N ILE A 481 -47.15 49.71 2.54
CA ILE A 481 -48.43 48.94 2.39
C ILE A 481 -48.40 47.77 1.37
N GLY A 482 -48.66 46.49 1.68
CA GLY A 482 -49.19 45.70 2.81
C GLY A 482 -49.26 44.21 2.37
N PRO A 483 -50.03 43.27 2.98
CA PRO A 483 -50.80 43.34 4.22
C PRO A 483 -50.43 42.28 5.27
N ILE A 484 -50.58 42.69 6.52
CA ILE A 484 -50.59 41.86 7.72
C ILE A 484 -51.89 41.06 7.73
N LYS A 485 -51.82 39.75 7.43
CA LYS A 485 -52.85 38.76 7.76
C LYS A 485 -52.18 37.58 8.45
N GLY A 486 -51.99 37.71 9.75
CA GLY A 486 -51.41 36.66 10.56
C GLY A 486 -51.17 37.06 12.00
N LEU A 487 -52.09 37.80 12.64
CA LEU A 487 -52.03 38.03 14.09
C LEU A 487 -53.35 38.58 14.69
N ILE A 488 -54.50 37.95 14.43
CA ILE A 488 -55.77 38.29 15.14
C ILE A 488 -56.50 37.02 15.67
N ILE A 489 -55.79 35.94 15.99
CA ILE A 489 -56.43 34.74 16.58
C ILE A 489 -55.82 34.33 17.94
N SER A 490 -55.11 35.23 18.66
CA SER A 490 -54.62 34.90 20.00
C SER A 490 -54.98 35.89 21.13
N THR A 491 -55.86 36.86 20.88
CA THR A 491 -56.29 37.83 21.91
C THR A 491 -57.76 37.70 22.33
N ALA A 492 -58.43 36.61 21.95
CA ALA A 492 -59.81 36.30 22.39
C ALA A 492 -59.90 35.21 23.48
N LEU A 493 -58.79 34.69 23.99
CA LEU A 493 -58.76 33.57 24.96
C LEU A 493 -58.12 33.88 26.32
N ILE A 494 -57.68 35.13 26.58
CA ILE A 494 -57.01 35.51 27.84
C ILE A 494 -57.81 36.53 28.68
N VAL A 495 -58.99 36.97 28.23
CA VAL A 495 -59.84 37.93 28.99
C VAL A 495 -61.05 37.28 29.68
N ILE A 496 -61.21 35.95 29.61
CA ILE A 496 -62.34 35.24 30.27
C ILE A 496 -61.93 34.48 31.54
N PHE A 497 -60.65 34.43 31.94
CA PHE A 497 -60.21 33.65 33.11
C PHE A 497 -59.76 34.42 34.36
N LEU A 498 -60.00 35.74 34.46
CA LEU A 498 -59.70 36.53 35.67
C LEU A 498 -60.91 37.33 36.17
N LYS A 499 -62.07 36.68 36.19
CA LYS A 499 -63.25 37.16 36.91
C LYS A 499 -63.98 36.04 37.64
N PHE A 500 -63.25 35.24 38.40
CA PHE A 500 -63.74 34.52 39.58
C PHE A 500 -62.54 34.29 40.51
N THR A 501 -62.75 34.62 41.79
CA THR A 501 -61.83 34.73 42.95
C THR A 501 -60.81 35.86 42.93
#